data_AF-A0AAV5SBX6-F1
#
_entry.id   AF-A0AAV5SBX6-F1
#
_cell.length_a   1.000
_cell.length_b   1.000
_cell.length_c   1.000
_cell.angle_alpha   90.00
_cell.angle_beta   90.00
_cell.angle_gamma   90.00
#
_symmetry.space_group_name_H-M   'P 1'
#
loop_
_entity.id
_entity.type
_entity.pdbx_description
1 polymer ?
#
loop_
_entity_poly.entity_id
_entity_poly.type
_entity_poly.pdbx_seq_one_letter_code
_entity_poly.pdbx_strand_id
1 'polypeptide(L)'
;AIDLEFLGLPSSARDDLVPTLFDESEQRYKKIVQSVRRYPPCQLGIAVFTEKDDGASYEVESFAIPLFKRLPHKQVFSYSLSAVSFLANNNFDFNKV
;
A
#
# COMPACT_ATOMS: atom_id res chain seq x y z
N ALA A 1 -9.55 9.90 5.87
CA ALA A 1 -8.22 9.26 5.97
C ALA A 1 -8.05 8.25 4.83
N ILE A 2 -6.82 8.00 4.40
CA ILE A 2 -6.51 7.02 3.35
C ILE A 2 -5.37 6.12 3.79
N ASP A 3 -5.36 4.87 3.30
CA ASP A 3 -4.26 3.91 3.50
C ASP A 3 -4.17 2.94 2.31
N LEU A 4 -3.00 2.32 2.11
CA LEU A 4 -2.74 1.41 1.00
C LEU A 4 -2.14 0.09 1.49
N GLU A 5 -2.63 -1.01 0.93
CA GLU A 5 -2.03 -2.33 1.13
C GLU A 5 -1.12 -2.69 -0.03
N PHE A 6 0.02 -3.33 0.28
CA PHE A 6 1.04 -3.73 -0.69
C PHE A 6 1.36 -5.22 -0.56
N LEU A 7 1.57 -5.89 -1.68
CA LEU A 7 2.02 -7.29 -1.72
C LEU A 7 3.51 -7.46 -1.42
N GLY A 8 4.20 -6.39 -1.04
CA GLY A 8 5.60 -6.40 -0.68
C GLY A 8 6.13 -5.01 -0.36
N LEU A 9 7.24 -4.97 0.35
CA LEU A 9 8.04 -3.78 0.61
C LEU A 9 9.53 -4.15 0.45
N PRO A 10 10.42 -3.19 0.16
CA PRO A 10 11.86 -3.40 0.23
C PRO A 10 12.23 -3.80 1.67
N SER A 11 12.71 -5.03 1.85
CA SER A 11 12.79 -5.65 3.18
C SER A 11 14.19 -6.06 3.61
N SER A 12 15.23 -5.77 2.81
CA SER A 12 16.61 -6.13 3.17
C SER A 12 17.50 -4.90 3.19
N ALA A 13 18.38 -4.78 4.18
CA ALA A 13 19.38 -3.71 4.24
C ALA A 13 20.36 -3.71 3.03
N ARG A 14 20.34 -4.78 2.22
CA ARG A 14 21.09 -4.90 0.96
C ARG A 14 20.27 -4.51 -0.28
N ASP A 15 18.99 -4.21 -0.12
CA ASP A 15 18.13 -3.70 -1.19
C ASP A 15 18.41 -2.20 -1.33
N ASP A 16 18.93 -1.81 -2.49
CA ASP A 16 19.26 -0.44 -2.85
C ASP A 16 18.03 0.49 -2.85
N LEU A 17 16.84 -0.09 -2.84
CA LEU A 17 15.56 0.60 -2.72
C LEU A 17 15.17 0.96 -1.30
N VAL A 18 15.86 0.46 -0.26
CA VAL A 18 15.56 0.82 1.13
C VAL A 18 16.03 2.25 1.41
N PRO A 19 15.11 3.17 1.79
CA PRO A 19 15.50 4.51 2.18
C PRO A 19 16.36 4.49 3.45
N THR A 20 17.35 5.38 3.50
CA THR A 20 18.20 5.58 4.68
C THR A 20 17.97 6.96 5.29
N LEU A 21 18.42 7.14 6.54
CA LEU A 21 18.41 8.45 7.22
C LEU A 21 19.32 9.48 6.52
N PHE A 22 20.31 9.01 5.74
CA PHE A 22 21.27 9.86 5.02
C PHE A 22 20.83 10.20 3.60
N ASP A 23 19.70 9.66 3.15
CA ASP A 23 19.19 9.98 1.82
C ASP A 23 18.66 11.42 1.79
N GLU A 24 19.10 12.18 0.79
CA GLU A 24 18.46 13.41 0.39
C GLU A 24 17.05 13.15 -0.17
N SER A 25 16.18 14.16 -0.18
CA SER A 25 14.79 14.02 -0.61
C SER A 25 14.67 13.42 -2.02
N GLU A 26 15.54 13.80 -2.95
CA GLU A 26 15.54 13.27 -4.32
C GLU A 26 15.95 11.79 -4.36
N GLN A 27 16.97 11.41 -3.60
CA GLN A 27 17.46 10.02 -3.52
C GLN A 27 16.36 9.12 -2.92
N ARG A 28 15.74 9.58 -1.83
CA ARG A 28 14.62 8.89 -1.19
C ARG A 28 13.44 8.71 -2.15
N TYR A 29 13.07 9.76 -2.89
CA TYR A 29 12.01 9.69 -3.89
C TYR A 29 12.32 8.64 -4.97
N LYS A 30 13.54 8.64 -5.53
CA LYS A 30 13.95 7.68 -6.58
C LYS A 30 13.81 6.23 -6.09
N LYS A 31 14.27 5.95 -4.87
CA LYS A 31 14.14 4.63 -4.22
C LYS A 31 12.69 4.22 -4.02
N ILE A 32 11.86 5.11 -3.46
CA ILE A 32 10.44 4.84 -3.18
C ILE A 32 9.66 4.60 -4.48
N VAL A 33 9.89 5.38 -5.53
CA VAL A 33 9.21 5.18 -6.82
C VAL A 33 9.53 3.81 -7.42
N GLN A 34 10.79 3.38 -7.35
CA GLN A 34 11.18 2.06 -7.82
C GLN A 34 10.55 0.94 -6.97
N SER A 35 10.49 1.13 -5.64
CA SER A 35 9.78 0.25 -4.72
C SER A 35 8.30 0.10 -5.08
N VAL A 36 7.57 1.21 -5.24
CA VAL A 36 6.13 1.21 -5.59
C VAL A 36 5.87 0.62 -6.97
N ARG A 37 6.79 0.80 -7.93
CA ARG A 37 6.68 0.15 -9.24
C ARG A 37 6.88 -1.37 -9.15
N ARG A 38 7.73 -1.83 -8.23
CA ARG A 38 7.99 -3.26 -8.00
C ARG A 38 6.84 -3.92 -7.23
N TYR A 39 6.33 -3.24 -6.23
CA TYR A 39 5.20 -3.65 -5.39
C TYR A 39 4.10 -2.59 -5.47
N PRO A 40 3.28 -2.57 -6.54
CA PRO A 40 2.18 -1.63 -6.63
C PRO A 40 1.13 -1.92 -5.54
N PRO A 41 0.37 -0.91 -5.10
CA PRO A 41 -0.69 -1.12 -4.12
C PRO A 41 -1.78 -2.04 -4.69
N CYS A 42 -2.25 -2.97 -3.87
CA CYS A 42 -3.29 -3.93 -4.24
C CYS A 42 -4.67 -3.57 -3.68
N GLN A 43 -4.75 -2.70 -2.67
CA GLN A 43 -6.00 -2.20 -2.10
C GLN A 43 -5.82 -0.77 -1.58
N LEU A 44 -6.88 0.03 -1.67
CA LEU A 44 -7.01 1.37 -1.10
C LEU A 44 -8.08 1.38 -0.02
N GLY A 45 -7.69 1.71 1.20
CA GLY A 45 -8.58 2.02 2.30
C GLY A 45 -8.95 3.51 2.30
N ILE A 46 -10.23 3.82 2.41
CA ILE A 46 -10.75 5.19 2.56
C ILE A 46 -11.68 5.22 3.76
N ALA A 47 -11.47 6.16 4.68
CA ALA A 47 -12.42 6.49 5.72
C ALA A 47 -12.89 7.94 5.54
N VAL A 48 -14.18 8.12 5.30
CA VAL A 48 -14.86 9.42 5.16
C VAL A 48 -15.46 9.76 6.51
N PHE A 49 -15.14 10.96 7.01
CA PHE A 49 -15.62 11.46 8.30
C PHE A 49 -16.56 12.62 8.04
N THR A 50 -17.80 12.50 8.50
CA THR A 50 -18.85 13.53 8.37
C THR A 50 -19.23 13.98 9.77
N GLU A 51 -19.06 15.28 10.06
CA GLU A 51 -19.49 15.84 11.34
C GLU A 51 -21.01 15.74 11.49
N LYS A 52 -21.48 15.31 12.66
CA LYS A 52 -22.91 15.26 12.97
C LYS A 52 -23.39 16.60 13.51
N ASP A 53 -24.70 16.83 13.43
CA ASP A 53 -25.34 18.07 13.88
C ASP A 53 -25.14 18.38 15.38
N ASP A 54 -24.66 17.42 16.18
CA ASP A 54 -24.35 17.60 17.59
C ASP A 54 -23.05 18.40 17.85
N GLY A 55 -22.25 18.65 16.81
CA GLY A 55 -20.97 19.38 16.90
C GLY A 55 -19.91 18.70 17.77
N ALA A 56 -20.09 17.43 18.10
CA ALA A 56 -19.25 16.69 19.03
C ALA A 56 -18.85 15.31 18.51
N SER A 57 -19.58 14.77 17.54
CA SER A 57 -19.32 13.44 16.99
C SER A 57 -19.24 13.42 15.47
N TYR A 58 -18.60 12.38 14.95
CA TYR A 58 -18.45 12.13 13.53
C TYR A 58 -19.11 10.81 13.17
N GLU A 59 -19.81 10.80 12.04
CA GLU A 59 -20.13 9.59 11.31
C GLU A 59 -18.92 9.17 10.47
N VAL A 60 -18.64 7.86 10.39
CA VAL A 60 -17.50 7.34 9.64
C VAL A 60 -17.96 6.25 8.70
N GLU A 61 -17.73 6.48 7.41
CA GLU A 61 -17.94 5.49 6.35
C GLU A 61 -16.59 5.00 5.84
N SER A 62 -16.37 3.68 5.92
CA SER A 62 -15.10 3.05 5.55
C SER A 62 -15.25 2.16 4.32
N PHE A 63 -14.32 2.28 3.39
CA PHE A 63 -14.28 1.57 2.11
C PHE A 63 -12.94 0.88 1.94
N ALA A 64 -12.96 -0.37 1.48
CA ALA A 64 -11.78 -1.12 1.05
C ALA A 64 -11.91 -1.41 -0.45
N ILE A 65 -11.16 -0.68 -1.26
CA ILE A 65 -11.26 -0.70 -2.73
C ILE A 65 -10.11 -1.54 -3.29
N PRO A 66 -10.37 -2.73 -3.88
CA PRO A 66 -9.32 -3.50 -4.55
C PRO A 66 -8.81 -2.76 -5.79
N LEU A 67 -7.49 -2.80 -6.00
CA LEU A 67 -6.82 -2.01 -7.03
C LEU A 67 -6.20 -2.85 -8.16
N PHE A 68 -6.29 -4.18 -8.10
CA PHE A 68 -5.68 -5.00 -9.13
C PHE A 68 -6.37 -4.78 -10.48
N LYS A 69 -5.58 -4.31 -11.44
CA LYS A 69 -6.00 -4.29 -12.84
C LYS A 69 -5.46 -5.55 -13.48
N ARG A 70 -6.22 -6.17 -14.38
CA ARG A 70 -5.64 -7.09 -15.39
C ARG A 70 -4.61 -6.29 -16.18
N LEU A 71 -3.35 -6.36 -15.80
CA LEU A 71 -2.31 -5.54 -16.39
C LEU A 71 -2.05 -6.02 -17.83
N PRO A 72 -1.96 -5.12 -18.82
CA PRO A 72 -1.60 -5.49 -20.18
C PRO A 72 -0.17 -6.05 -20.18
N HIS A 73 -0.03 -7.36 -20.43
CA HIS A 73 1.12 -8.23 -20.79
C HIS A 73 2.61 -7.81 -20.61
N LYS A 74 2.97 -6.72 -19.92
CA LYS A 74 4.35 -6.20 -19.89
C LYS A 74 4.84 -5.70 -18.53
N GLN A 75 3.98 -5.60 -17.51
CA GLN A 75 4.44 -5.26 -16.15
C GLN A 75 4.60 -6.52 -15.31
N VAL A 76 5.86 -6.86 -15.02
CA VAL A 76 6.21 -7.88 -14.02
C VAL A 76 6.19 -7.19 -12.66
N PHE A 77 5.09 -7.31 -11.91
CA PHE A 77 5.07 -6.95 -10.50
C PHE A 77 5.68 -8.09 -9.67
N SER A 78 6.21 -7.74 -8.50
CA SER A 78 6.72 -8.70 -7.53
C SER A 78 5.80 -8.78 -6.33
N TYR A 79 5.98 -9.82 -5.52
CA TYR A 79 5.39 -9.93 -4.18
C TYR A 79 6.47 -10.45 -3.23
N SER A 80 6.33 -10.16 -1.94
CA SER A 80 7.15 -10.77 -0.89
C SER A 80 6.31 -11.76 -0.09
N LEU A 81 6.89 -12.92 0.22
CA LEU A 81 6.19 -13.96 0.99
C LEU A 81 5.82 -13.46 2.39
N SER A 82 6.65 -12.60 2.99
CA SER A 82 6.38 -12.01 4.29
C SER A 82 5.16 -11.07 4.28
N ALA A 83 5.02 -10.23 3.26
CA ALA A 83 3.87 -9.35 3.13
C ALA A 83 2.59 -10.14 2.84
N VAL A 84 2.65 -11.12 1.93
CA VAL A 84 1.51 -12.00 1.64
C VAL A 84 1.07 -12.76 2.89
N SER A 85 2.03 -13.31 3.66
CA SER A 85 1.72 -13.99 4.93
C SER A 85 1.11 -13.04 5.97
N PHE A 86 1.67 -11.83 6.10
CA PHE A 86 1.12 -10.79 6.98
C PHE A 86 -0.34 -10.45 6.62
N LEU A 87 -0.63 -10.23 5.34
CA LEU A 87 -1.97 -9.92 4.85
C LEU A 87 -2.94 -11.10 5.08
N ALA A 88 -2.51 -12.32 4.79
CA ALA A 88 -3.30 -13.52 5.04
C ALA A 88 -3.67 -13.69 6.53
N ASN A 89 -2.72 -13.42 7.43
CA ASN A 89 -2.94 -13.47 8.88
C ASN A 89 -3.86 -12.36 9.39
N ASN A 90 -4.07 -11.29 8.62
CA ASN A 90 -4.98 -10.18 8.94
C ASN A 90 -6.30 -10.26 8.15
N ASN A 91 -6.69 -11.46 7.68
CA ASN A 91 -7.95 -11.71 6.97
C ASN A 91 -8.11 -10.95 5.65
N PHE A 92 -7.00 -10.62 4.98
CA PHE A 92 -7.06 -10.04 3.64
C PHE A 92 -7.61 -11.06 2.64
N ASP A 93 -8.67 -10.70 1.92
CA ASP A 93 -9.28 -11.56 0.91
C ASP A 93 -8.62 -11.34 -0.45
N PHE A 94 -7.65 -12.19 -0.78
CA PHE A 94 -6.93 -12.14 -2.06
C PHE A 94 -7.83 -12.40 -3.28
N ASN A 95 -9.03 -12.96 -3.13
CA ASN A 95 -9.95 -13.17 -4.27
C ASN A 95 -10.63 -11.88 -4.73
N LYS A 96 -10.63 -10.84 -3.89
CA LYS A 96 -11.15 -9.50 -4.24
C LYS A 96 -10.16 -8.68 -5.05
N VAL A 97 -8.88 -9.08 -5.04
CA VAL A 97 -7.77 -8.43 -5.74
C VAL A 97 -7.65 -9.03 -7.13
#